data_AF-A0A834RN27-F1
#
_entry.id   AF-A0A834RN27-F1
#
_cell.length_a   1.000
_cell.length_b   1.000
_cell.length_c   1.000
_cell.angle_alpha   90.00
_cell.angle_beta   90.00
_cell.angle_gamma   90.00
#
_symmetry.space_group_name_H-M   'P 1'
#
loop_
_entity.id
_entity.type
_entity.pdbx_description
1 polymer ?
#
loop_
_entity_poly.entity_id
_entity_poly.type
_entity_poly.pdbx_seq_one_letter_code
_entity_poly.pdbx_strand_id
1 'polypeptide(L)'
;MIKDGIIIFYYVDDIILAYGKDQSKKAQEAMDQLKQRYSITGGDDLQWFLGIEVIRDRSKQLIHLSQVAYYEKINRLVDDQTIRHDTPMATSELMPREGLATPSEINRYQRKIGSLLYAAVNTRRILLLRRLD
;
A
#
# COMPACT_ATOMS: atom_id res chain seq x y z
N MET A 1 6.28 -18.09 4.22
CA MET A 1 6.48 -19.47 4.76
C MET A 1 5.42 -19.72 5.81
N ILE A 2 4.80 -20.90 5.86
CA ILE A 2 3.81 -21.27 6.89
C ILE A 2 4.38 -22.45 7.69
N LYS A 3 4.50 -22.29 9.00
CA LYS A 3 4.95 -23.37 9.91
C LYS A 3 4.16 -23.27 11.21
N ASP A 4 3.59 -24.37 11.66
CA ASP A 4 2.85 -24.47 12.93
C ASP A 4 1.74 -23.41 13.14
N GLY A 5 1.06 -23.01 12.05
CA GLY A 5 0.01 -21.98 12.09
C GLY A 5 0.52 -20.54 12.18
N ILE A 6 1.84 -20.34 12.06
CA ILE A 6 2.48 -19.03 11.94
C ILE A 6 2.80 -18.79 10.47
N ILE A 7 2.38 -17.64 9.97
CA ILE A 7 2.68 -17.15 8.63
C ILE A 7 3.74 -16.06 8.77
N ILE A 8 4.89 -16.28 8.13
CA ILE A 8 5.92 -15.25 7.99
C ILE A 8 5.87 -14.74 6.55
N PHE A 9 5.62 -13.43 6.44
CA PHE A 9 5.67 -12.67 5.21
C PHE A 9 6.86 -11.71 5.28
N TYR A 10 7.64 -11.61 4.20
CA TYR A 10 8.78 -10.72 4.11
C TYR A 10 8.72 -9.93 2.81
N TYR A 11 9.10 -8.67 2.86
CA TYR A 11 9.21 -7.80 1.70
C TYR A 11 10.40 -6.86 1.89
N VAL A 12 11.46 -7.06 1.11
CA VAL A 12 12.73 -6.33 1.24
C VAL A 12 13.20 -6.33 2.70
N ASP A 13 13.10 -5.20 3.39
CA ASP A 13 13.54 -5.02 4.78
C ASP A 13 12.42 -5.25 5.82
N ASP A 14 11.16 -5.34 5.37
CA ASP A 14 9.99 -5.50 6.25
C ASP A 14 9.63 -6.98 6.47
N ILE A 15 9.32 -7.34 7.71
CA ILE A 15 8.86 -8.69 8.09
C ILE A 15 7.55 -8.58 8.87
N ILE A 16 6.55 -9.36 8.44
CA ILE A 16 5.25 -9.50 9.12
C ILE A 16 5.09 -10.94 9.60
N LEU A 17 4.73 -11.08 10.88
CA LEU A 17 4.26 -12.34 11.45
C LEU A 17 2.74 -12.28 11.65
N ALA A 18 2.03 -13.24 11.06
CA ALA A 18 0.61 -13.45 11.31
C ALA A 18 0.40 -14.81 11.98
N TYR A 19 -0.31 -14.81 13.11
CA TYR A 19 -0.53 -16.00 13.92
C TYR A 19 -1.86 -15.90 14.68
N GLY A 20 -2.44 -17.06 15.02
CA GLY A 20 -3.59 -17.15 15.93
C GLY A 20 -3.19 -16.98 17.39
N LYS A 21 -4.14 -16.59 18.27
CA LYS A 21 -3.86 -16.36 19.70
C LYS A 21 -3.15 -17.54 20.37
N ASP A 22 -3.54 -18.76 20.02
CA ASP A 22 -2.99 -20.00 20.60
C ASP A 22 -1.51 -20.20 20.28
N GLN A 23 -1.01 -19.60 19.19
CA GLN A 23 0.38 -19.70 18.75
C GLN A 23 1.22 -18.48 19.17
N SER A 24 0.68 -17.57 19.98
CA SER A 24 1.37 -16.33 20.37
C SER A 24 2.73 -16.57 21.01
N LYS A 25 2.87 -17.56 21.90
CA LYS A 25 4.16 -17.90 22.52
C LYS A 25 5.20 -18.34 21.48
N LYS A 26 4.83 -19.25 20.58
CA LYS A 26 5.72 -19.73 19.51
C LYS A 26 6.09 -18.62 18.53
N ALA A 27 5.15 -17.73 18.22
CA ALA A 27 5.41 -16.57 17.37
C ALA A 27 6.42 -15.62 18.02
N GLN A 28 6.32 -15.41 19.33
CA GLN A 28 7.29 -14.62 20.08
C GLN A 28 8.67 -15.29 20.08
N GLU A 29 8.74 -16.59 20.35
CA GLU A 29 10.00 -17.35 20.29
C GLU A 29 10.67 -17.25 18.90
N ALA A 30 9.88 -17.36 17.82
CA ALA A 30 10.38 -17.19 16.46
C ALA A 30 10.89 -15.76 16.20
N MET A 31 10.18 -14.74 16.71
CA MET A 31 10.62 -13.34 16.61
C MET A 31 11.91 -13.10 17.39
N ASP A 32 12.05 -13.68 18.58
CA ASP A 32 13.24 -13.52 19.41
C ASP A 32 14.47 -14.18 18.74
N GLN A 33 14.30 -15.35 18.13
CA GLN A 33 15.35 -15.98 17.31
C GLN A 33 15.76 -15.12 16.11
N LEU A 34 14.80 -14.45 15.46
CA LEU A 34 15.10 -13.52 14.37
C LEU A 34 15.88 -12.30 14.87
N LYS A 35 15.49 -11.72 16.02
CA LYS A 35 16.16 -10.59 16.66
C LYS A 35 17.59 -10.90 17.12
N GLN A 36 17.90 -12.17 17.41
CA GLN A 36 19.28 -12.58 17.73
C GLN A 36 20.21 -12.54 16.50
N ARG A 37 19.66 -12.74 15.31
CA ARG A 37 20.46 -12.81 14.07
C ARG A 37 20.42 -11.53 13.25
N TYR A 38 19.35 -10.76 13.37
CA TYR A 38 19.10 -9.54 12.60
C TYR A 38 18.70 -8.40 13.54
N SER A 39 19.15 -7.19 13.23
CA SER A 39 18.71 -5.98 13.92
C SER A 39 17.30 -5.61 13.48
N ILE A 40 16.29 -6.20 14.12
CA ILE A 40 14.87 -5.97 13.83
C ILE A 40 14.30 -4.98 14.84
N THR A 41 13.82 -3.85 14.33
CA THR A 41 13.06 -2.86 15.10
C THR A 41 11.55 -3.17 15.06
N GLY A 42 10.83 -2.81 16.12
CA GLY A 42 9.38 -3.04 16.25
C GLY A 42 9.00 -4.32 17.00
N GLY A 43 7.80 -4.82 16.72
CA GLY A 43 7.16 -5.94 17.43
C GLY A 43 5.73 -5.65 17.90
N ASP A 44 5.23 -4.44 17.64
CA ASP A 44 3.85 -4.04 17.92
C ASP A 44 2.88 -4.52 16.83
N ASP A 45 1.59 -4.26 17.05
CA ASP A 45 0.56 -4.54 16.05
C ASP A 45 0.86 -3.82 14.71
N LEU A 46 0.63 -4.52 13.60
CA LEU A 46 0.86 -3.99 12.26
C LEU A 46 -0.05 -2.79 11.98
N GLN A 47 0.53 -1.60 11.89
CA GLN A 47 -0.18 -0.36 11.54
C GLN A 47 0.14 0.15 10.14
N TRP A 48 1.37 -0.03 9.66
CA TRP A 48 1.80 0.45 8.34
C TRP A 48 2.57 -0.62 7.59
N PHE A 49 2.25 -0.81 6.31
CA PHE A 49 2.98 -1.71 5.44
C PHE A 49 3.00 -1.16 4.01
N LEU A 50 4.19 -0.95 3.43
CA LEU A 50 4.36 -0.39 2.07
C LEU A 50 3.61 0.92 1.84
N GLY A 51 3.56 1.78 2.86
CA GLY A 51 2.83 3.05 2.80
C GLY A 51 1.29 2.91 2.77
N ILE A 52 0.77 1.72 3.08
CA ILE A 52 -0.65 1.46 3.31
C ILE A 52 -0.86 1.34 4.82
N GLU A 53 -1.87 2.02 5.32
CA GLU A 53 -2.28 1.91 6.72
C GLU A 53 -3.16 0.66 6.89
N VAL A 54 -2.86 -0.13 7.91
CA VAL A 54 -3.59 -1.34 8.30
C VAL A 54 -4.34 -1.05 9.59
N ILE A 55 -5.68 -1.04 9.52
CA ILE A 55 -6.54 -0.78 10.67
C ILE A 55 -7.31 -2.06 10.98
N ARG A 56 -7.10 -2.61 12.18
CA ARG A 56 -7.70 -3.89 12.56
C ARG A 56 -8.77 -3.71 13.63
N ASP A 57 -10.01 -4.06 13.31
CA ASP A 57 -11.11 -4.16 14.28
C ASP A 57 -11.24 -5.63 14.72
N ARG A 58 -10.70 -5.93 15.90
CA ARG A 58 -10.75 -7.29 16.47
C ARG A 58 -12.15 -7.71 16.87
N SER A 59 -13.01 -6.76 17.27
CA SER A 59 -14.38 -7.05 17.72
C SER A 59 -15.26 -7.50 16.56
N LYS A 60 -15.05 -6.88 15.38
CA LYS A 60 -15.76 -7.23 14.14
C LYS A 60 -15.00 -8.21 13.25
N GLN A 61 -13.79 -8.60 13.67
CA GLN A 61 -12.86 -9.43 12.89
C GLN A 61 -12.58 -8.85 11.49
N LEU A 62 -12.47 -7.52 11.38
CA LEU A 62 -12.20 -6.81 10.14
C LEU A 62 -10.77 -6.27 10.09
N ILE A 63 -10.23 -6.23 8.88
CA ILE A 63 -8.98 -5.53 8.57
C ILE A 63 -9.30 -4.56 7.43
N HIS A 64 -9.13 -3.27 7.69
CA HIS A 64 -9.27 -2.21 6.72
C HIS A 64 -7.88 -1.78 6.25
N LEU A 65 -7.75 -1.55 4.95
CA LEU A 65 -6.54 -0.96 4.37
C LEU A 65 -6.87 0.45 3.90
N SER A 66 -6.12 1.44 4.41
CA SER A 66 -6.31 2.85 4.12
C SER A 66 -5.12 3.40 3.33
N GLN A 67 -5.43 4.15 2.27
CA GLN A 67 -4.46 4.89 1.45
C GLN A 67 -4.60 6.40 1.59
N VAL A 68 -5.32 6.90 2.61
CA VAL A 68 -5.61 8.33 2.79
C VAL A 68 -4.32 9.17 2.77
N ALA A 69 -3.31 8.79 3.54
CA ALA A 69 -2.02 9.48 3.58
C ALA A 69 -1.32 9.52 2.20
N TYR A 70 -1.48 8.48 1.39
CA TYR A 70 -0.93 8.43 0.04
C TYR A 70 -1.71 9.35 -0.91
N TYR A 71 -3.03 9.39 -0.82
CA TYR A 71 -3.85 10.30 -1.60
C TYR A 71 -3.53 11.77 -1.29
N GLU A 72 -3.36 12.13 -0.02
CA GLU A 72 -2.94 13.49 0.35
C GLU A 72 -1.59 13.86 -0.28
N LYS A 73 -0.65 12.92 -0.33
CA LYS A 73 0.65 13.11 -0.98
C LYS A 73 0.51 13.32 -2.49
N ILE A 74 -0.34 12.55 -3.17
CA ILE A 74 -0.59 12.72 -4.61
C ILE A 74 -1.31 14.03 -4.90
N ASN A 75 -2.28 14.42 -4.06
CA ASN A 75 -3.04 15.63 -4.28
C ASN A 75 -2.12 16.86 -4.32
N ARG A 76 -1.06 16.88 -3.50
CA ARG A 76 -0.02 17.93 -3.56
C ARG A 76 0.87 17.88 -4.81
N LEU A 77 0.92 16.75 -5.52
CA LEU A 77 1.73 16.57 -6.74
C LEU A 77 0.98 16.98 -8.02
N VAL A 78 -0.34 17.07 -7.96
CA VAL A 78 -1.20 17.47 -9.08
C VAL A 78 -1.55 18.94 -8.89
N ASP A 79 -1.23 19.80 -9.85
CA ASP A 79 -1.65 21.20 -9.81
C ASP A 79 -3.18 21.28 -9.77
N ASP A 80 -3.69 22.21 -8.97
CA ASP A 80 -5.11 22.44 -8.62
C ASP A 80 -5.99 22.90 -9.80
N GLN A 81 -5.47 22.81 -11.03
CA GLN A 81 -6.18 23.11 -12.27
C GLN A 81 -7.14 21.98 -12.66
N THR A 82 -7.84 21.42 -11.68
CA THR A 82 -8.87 20.40 -11.88
C THR A 82 -10.07 21.08 -12.53
N ILE A 83 -10.05 21.13 -13.87
CA ILE A 83 -11.27 21.35 -14.63
C ILE A 83 -12.15 20.13 -14.36
N ARG A 84 -13.27 20.34 -13.68
CA ARG A 84 -14.26 19.29 -13.47
C ARG A 84 -14.85 18.91 -14.82
N HIS A 85 -14.68 17.65 -15.22
CA HIS A 85 -15.29 17.11 -16.43
C HIS A 85 -16.50 16.27 -16.02
N ASP A 86 -17.67 16.58 -16.59
CA ASP A 86 -18.91 15.84 -16.33
C ASP A 86 -18.94 14.46 -17.01
N THR A 87 -18.06 14.24 -17.99
CA THR A 87 -17.92 12.96 -18.68
C THR A 87 -16.46 12.51 -18.71
N PRO A 88 -16.18 11.19 -18.66
CA PRO A 88 -14.81 10.67 -18.73
C PRO A 88 -14.12 10.94 -20.08
N MET A 89 -14.90 11.20 -21.12
CA MET A 89 -14.39 11.48 -22.47
C MET A 89 -14.21 12.98 -22.66
N ALA A 90 -13.07 13.40 -23.18
CA ALA A 90 -12.84 14.80 -23.52
C ALA A 90 -13.85 15.25 -24.60
N THR A 91 -14.47 16.41 -24.41
CA THR A 91 -15.36 17.04 -25.40
C THR A 91 -14.61 17.61 -26.59
N SER A 92 -13.30 17.89 -26.44
CA SER A 92 -12.42 18.34 -27.51
C SER A 92 -11.50 17.23 -27.98
N GLU A 93 -11.27 17.17 -29.30
CA GLU A 93 -10.33 16.25 -29.91
C GLU A 93 -8.89 16.56 -29.47
N LEU A 94 -8.15 15.52 -29.09
CA LEU A 94 -6.73 15.64 -28.74
C LEU A 94 -5.90 15.64 -30.02
N MET A 95 -5.27 16.77 -30.33
CA MET A 95 -4.37 16.87 -31.46
C MET A 95 -2.95 16.44 -31.09
N PRO A 96 -2.18 15.86 -32.03
CA PRO A 96 -0.76 15.62 -31.82
C PRO A 96 -0.04 16.91 -31.42
N ARG A 97 0.84 16.81 -30.42
CA ARG A 97 1.69 17.94 -30.04
C ARG A 97 2.69 18.23 -31.15
N GLU A 98 2.86 19.49 -31.50
CA GLU A 98 3.96 19.94 -32.35
C GLU A 98 5.28 19.94 -31.56
N GLY A 99 6.28 19.20 -32.03
CA GLY A 99 7.60 19.09 -31.41
C GLY A 99 7.73 17.99 -30.34
N LEU A 100 8.89 17.93 -29.70
CA LEU A 100 9.22 16.94 -28.67
C LEU A 100 8.99 17.50 -27.27
N ALA A 101 8.57 16.63 -26.35
CA ALA A 101 8.46 16.99 -24.94
C ALA A 101 9.84 17.24 -24.33
N THR A 102 9.94 18.27 -23.52
CA THR A 102 11.14 18.55 -22.73
C THR A 102 11.34 17.47 -21.66
N PRO A 103 12.58 17.25 -21.18
CA PRO A 103 12.83 16.31 -20.09
C PRO A 103 11.99 16.58 -18.82
N SER A 104 11.71 17.85 -18.53
CA SER A 104 10.86 18.26 -17.39
C SER A 104 9.41 17.83 -17.56
N GLU A 105 8.84 17.97 -18.75
CA GLU A 105 7.47 17.54 -19.05
C GLU A 105 7.33 16.03 -19.02
N ILE A 106 8.32 15.31 -19.58
CA ILE A 106 8.37 13.85 -19.51
C ILE A 106 8.41 13.39 -18.05
N ASN A 107 9.28 13.99 -17.23
CA ASN A 107 9.37 13.66 -15.81
C ASN A 107 8.05 13.96 -15.08
N ARG A 108 7.42 15.11 -15.34
CA ARG A 108 6.13 15.48 -14.75
C ARG A 108 5.03 14.47 -15.10
N TYR A 109 4.95 14.06 -16.36
CA TYR A 109 4.00 13.03 -16.80
C TYR A 109 4.27 11.68 -16.13
N GLN A 110 5.51 11.20 -16.20
CA GLN A 110 5.91 9.92 -15.60
C GLN A 110 5.65 9.89 -14.09
N ARG A 111 5.94 10.99 -13.38
CA ARG A 111 5.70 11.11 -11.95
C ARG A 111 4.21 11.08 -11.62
N LYS A 112 3.37 11.79 -12.37
CA LYS A 112 1.90 11.77 -12.20
C LYS A 112 1.33 10.37 -12.45
N ILE A 113 1.64 9.78 -13.61
CA ILE A 113 1.12 8.45 -13.99
C ILE A 113 1.64 7.36 -13.06
N GLY A 114 2.94 7.35 -12.74
CA GLY A 114 3.52 6.39 -11.81
C GLY A 114 2.88 6.44 -10.42
N SER A 115 2.58 7.65 -9.94
CA SER A 115 1.92 7.83 -8.63
C SER A 115 0.49 7.29 -8.63
N LEU A 116 -0.28 7.55 -9.69
CA LEU A 116 -1.64 7.03 -9.88
C LEU A 116 -1.66 5.51 -10.06
N LEU A 117 -0.71 4.97 -10.83
CA LEU A 117 -0.55 3.54 -11.01
C LEU A 117 -0.20 2.84 -9.71
N TYR A 118 0.66 3.42 -8.87
CA TYR A 118 0.95 2.88 -7.56
C TYR A 118 -0.31 2.78 -6.69
N ALA A 119 -1.12 3.85 -6.63
CA ALA A 119 -2.42 3.80 -5.93
C ALA A 119 -3.27 2.67 -6.50
N ALA A 120 -3.49 2.65 -7.82
CA ALA A 120 -4.35 1.68 -8.47
C ALA A 120 -3.88 0.24 -8.24
N VAL A 121 -2.60 -0.07 -8.38
CA VAL A 121 -2.10 -1.45 -8.33
C VAL A 121 -2.04 -1.99 -6.90
N ASN A 122 -1.58 -1.19 -5.95
CA ASN A 122 -1.35 -1.66 -4.59
C ASN A 122 -2.63 -1.84 -3.77
N THR A 123 -3.74 -1.16 -4.12
CA THR A 123 -5.05 -1.39 -3.48
C THR A 123 -6.10 -2.09 -4.33
N ARG A 124 -5.89 -2.26 -5.65
CA ARG A 124 -6.86 -2.98 -6.52
C ARG A 124 -7.20 -4.41 -6.10
N ARG A 125 -6.39 -5.05 -5.23
CA ARG A 125 -6.64 -6.42 -4.74
C ARG A 125 -7.23 -6.54 -3.33
N ILE A 126 -7.57 -5.44 -2.66
CA ILE A 126 -8.27 -5.50 -1.37
C ILE A 126 -9.65 -4.79 -1.49
N LEU A 127 -10.52 -5.43 -2.26
CA LEU A 127 -11.97 -5.39 -2.04
C LEU A 127 -12.50 -6.81 -1.85
N LEU A 128 -11.69 -7.68 -1.25
CA LEU A 128 -12.17 -8.92 -0.66
C LEU A 128 -12.46 -8.65 0.82
N LEU A 129 -13.71 -8.32 1.10
CA LEU A 129 -14.36 -8.69 2.35
C LEU A 129 -14.30 -10.23 2.46
N ARG A 130 -13.14 -10.78 2.83
CA ARG A 130 -13.07 -12.15 3.30
C ARG A 130 -13.16 -12.11 4.81
N ARG A 131 -14.34 -12.50 5.29
CA ARG A 131 -14.56 -13.04 6.63
C ARG A 131 -13.44 -14.04 6.88
N LEU A 132 -12.58 -13.77 7.86
CA LEU A 132 -11.70 -14.79 8.40
C LEU A 132 -12.57 -15.65 9.31
N ASP A 133 -13.19 -16.66 8.70
CA ASP A 133 -13.76 -17.80 9.41
C ASP A 133 -12.63 -18.75 9.85
#